data_AF-A0AAU5DD90-F1
#
_entry.id   AF-A0AAU5DD90-F1
#
_cell.length_a   1.000
_cell.length_b   1.000
_cell.length_c   1.000
_cell.angle_alpha   90.00
_cell.angle_beta   90.00
_cell.angle_gamma   90.00
#
_symmetry.space_group_name_H-M   'P 1'
#
loop_
_entity.id
_entity.type
_entity.pdbx_description
1 polymer ?
#
loop_
_entity_poly.entity_id
_entity_poly.type
_entity_poly.pdbx_seq_one_letter_code
_entity_poly.pdbx_strand_id
1 'polypeptide(L)'
;MDPVELACLVVPFTALLFACGGPRARREGRRRRPWAGLWPARAVDPYHAAVVRWYGEDDIQAAAARLVLDGLVTVNHRGTLTLTPVGADPARSAGHPLPDALLAALRRRTAPATLGNITLRDTELGAVRAQFHADVRRSPAVVARPEVLIAVAMWLLLAEFVASSLVLIGTAPQGAGEGAAATATWCALVAQVVWFGRYGRRRGAAGRIAPYTARLERAPRHPALVELARRDGEAVTRLRVSRVRTRRTRNRGRRRNRNNPPRVRR
;
A
#
# COMPACT_ATOMS: atom_id res chain seq x y z
N MET A 1 -27.92 26.87 18.48
CA MET A 1 -28.17 25.54 19.08
C MET A 1 -28.01 25.71 20.57
N ASP A 2 -29.04 25.36 21.33
CA ASP A 2 -29.03 25.49 22.78
C ASP A 2 -28.04 24.47 23.39
N PRO A 3 -27.26 24.82 24.43
CA PRO A 3 -26.43 23.88 25.19
C PRO A 3 -27.13 22.55 25.54
N VAL A 4 -28.45 22.58 25.78
CA VAL A 4 -29.26 21.39 26.06
C VAL A 4 -29.43 20.48 24.84
N GLU A 5 -29.65 21.04 23.66
CA GLU A 5 -29.71 20.29 22.39
C GLU A 5 -28.36 19.62 22.07
N LEU A 6 -27.26 20.33 22.37
CA LEU A 6 -25.90 19.82 22.18
C LEU A 6 -25.63 18.62 23.10
N ALA A 7 -26.02 18.73 24.38
CA ALA A 7 -25.86 17.64 25.34
C ALA A 7 -26.68 16.40 24.95
N CYS A 8 -27.91 16.59 24.45
CA CYS A 8 -28.78 15.51 23.97
C CYS A 8 -28.19 14.74 22.77
N LEU A 9 -27.27 15.35 22.01
CA LEU A 9 -26.60 14.70 20.88
C LEU A 9 -25.27 14.05 21.29
N VAL A 10 -24.40 14.81 21.96
CA VAL A 10 -23.01 14.41 22.24
C VAL A 10 -22.92 13.32 23.31
N VAL A 11 -23.77 13.36 24.33
CA VAL A 11 -23.74 12.38 25.44
C VAL A 11 -24.13 10.97 24.97
N PRO A 12 -25.27 10.73 24.29
CA PRO A 12 -25.62 9.40 23.82
C PRO A 12 -24.68 8.90 22.71
N PHE A 13 -24.17 9.79 21.85
CA PHE A 13 -23.16 9.42 20.87
C PHE A 13 -21.88 8.91 21.54
N THR A 14 -21.42 9.59 22.59
CA THR A 14 -20.28 9.15 23.41
C THR A 14 -20.57 7.81 24.08
N ALA A 15 -21.75 7.63 24.69
CA ALA A 15 -22.14 6.36 25.31
C ALA A 15 -22.13 5.21 24.28
N LEU A 16 -22.64 5.45 23.07
CA LEU A 16 -22.68 4.47 21.99
C LEU A 16 -21.27 4.10 21.49
N LEU A 17 -20.37 5.07 21.35
CA LEU A 17 -18.96 4.85 21.00
C LEU A 17 -18.28 3.90 22.00
N PHE A 18 -18.48 4.13 23.29
CA PHE A 18 -17.89 3.29 24.35
C PHE A 18 -18.54 1.90 24.42
N ALA A 19 -19.88 1.83 24.34
CA ALA A 19 -20.63 0.57 24.37
C ALA A 19 -20.31 -0.33 23.18
N CYS A 20 -20.10 0.23 21.99
CA CYS A 20 -19.77 -0.55 20.79
C CYS A 20 -18.27 -0.91 20.72
N GLY A 21 -17.38 -0.04 21.20
CA GLY A 21 -15.94 -0.19 21.03
C GLY A 21 -15.32 -1.34 21.86
N GLY A 22 -15.72 -1.47 23.12
CA GLY A 22 -15.18 -2.48 24.05
C GLY A 22 -15.45 -3.94 23.63
N PRO A 23 -16.73 -4.32 23.39
CA PRO A 23 -17.09 -5.68 22.98
C PRO A 23 -16.50 -6.05 21.62
N ARG A 24 -16.45 -5.09 20.68
CA ARG A 24 -15.86 -5.30 19.35
C ARG A 24 -14.37 -5.61 19.44
N ALA A 25 -13.62 -4.83 20.22
CA ALA A 25 -12.20 -5.08 20.45
C ALA A 25 -11.94 -6.45 21.12
N ARG A 26 -12.81 -6.87 22.06
CA ARG A 26 -12.71 -8.18 22.73
C ARG A 26 -13.02 -9.35 21.80
N ARG A 27 -14.08 -9.23 20.97
CA ARG A 27 -14.43 -10.24 19.94
C ARG A 27 -13.31 -10.40 18.92
N GLU A 28 -12.74 -9.29 18.49
CA GLU A 28 -11.65 -9.27 17.49
C GLU A 28 -10.34 -9.82 18.07
N GLY A 29 -10.03 -9.54 19.34
CA GLY A 29 -8.90 -10.16 20.05
C GLY A 29 -9.03 -11.67 20.24
N ARG A 30 -10.25 -12.18 20.51
CA ARG A 30 -10.52 -13.62 20.64
C ARG A 30 -10.36 -14.35 19.30
N ARG A 31 -10.89 -13.79 18.21
CA ARG A 31 -10.72 -14.35 16.85
C ARG A 31 -9.25 -14.40 16.40
N ARG A 32 -8.40 -13.52 16.95
CA ARG A 32 -6.98 -13.40 16.58
C ARG A 32 -6.01 -14.21 17.46
N ARG A 33 -6.43 -14.67 18.64
CA ARG A 33 -5.57 -15.46 19.57
C ARG A 33 -5.02 -16.75 18.95
N PRO A 34 -5.80 -17.57 18.23
CA PRO A 34 -5.31 -18.83 17.66
C PRO A 34 -4.19 -18.64 16.63
N TRP A 35 -4.22 -17.50 15.91
CA TRP A 35 -3.33 -17.23 14.78
C TRP A 35 -2.01 -16.57 15.17
N ALA A 36 -1.94 -15.94 16.34
CA ALA A 36 -0.74 -15.31 16.85
C ALA A 36 0.40 -16.31 17.15
N GLY A 37 0.06 -17.59 17.41
CA GLY A 37 1.03 -18.66 17.65
C GLY A 37 1.51 -19.39 16.39
N LEU A 38 0.78 -19.29 15.28
CA LEU A 38 1.08 -20.01 14.02
C LEU A 38 2.06 -19.25 13.10
N TRP A 39 2.15 -17.93 13.24
CA TRP A 39 2.91 -17.06 12.34
C TRP A 39 4.40 -16.78 12.67
N PRO A 40 4.96 -17.06 13.88
CA PRO A 40 6.37 -16.78 14.13
C PRO A 40 7.33 -17.64 13.29
N ALA A 41 6.87 -18.77 12.74
CA ALA A 41 7.72 -19.77 12.09
C ALA A 41 7.81 -19.67 10.56
N ARG A 42 6.90 -18.96 9.85
CA ARG A 42 7.02 -18.78 8.40
C ARG A 42 7.89 -17.56 8.10
N ALA A 43 9.06 -17.80 7.49
CA ALA A 43 9.84 -16.76 6.85
C ALA A 43 8.93 -15.98 5.90
N VAL A 44 8.86 -14.66 6.07
CA VAL A 44 8.07 -13.80 5.20
C VAL A 44 8.66 -13.88 3.81
N ASP A 45 7.87 -14.28 2.83
CA ASP A 45 8.33 -14.34 1.44
C ASP A 45 8.88 -12.95 1.04
N PRO A 46 10.12 -12.86 0.55
CA PRO A 46 10.73 -11.58 0.19
C PRO A 46 9.96 -10.85 -0.91
N TYR A 47 9.21 -11.54 -1.78
CA TYR A 47 8.37 -10.90 -2.78
C TYR A 47 7.14 -10.21 -2.18
N HIS A 48 6.60 -10.72 -1.07
CA HIS A 48 5.56 -9.98 -0.35
C HIS A 48 6.10 -8.70 0.29
N ALA A 49 7.34 -8.75 0.82
CA ALA A 49 8.00 -7.58 1.41
C ALA A 49 8.26 -6.47 0.39
N ALA A 50 8.57 -6.85 -0.86
CA ALA A 50 8.85 -5.90 -1.93
C ALA A 50 7.64 -5.03 -2.32
N VAL A 51 6.39 -5.54 -2.23
CA VAL A 51 5.18 -4.79 -2.63
C VAL A 51 4.84 -3.61 -1.73
N VAL A 52 5.14 -3.70 -0.43
CA VAL A 52 4.76 -2.65 0.53
C VAL A 52 5.60 -1.39 0.37
N ARG A 53 6.72 -1.45 -0.38
CA ARG A 53 7.67 -0.35 -0.58
C ARG A 53 7.27 0.55 -1.76
N TRP A 54 6.16 1.29 -1.59
CA TRP A 54 5.49 2.17 -2.57
C TRP A 54 6.42 3.05 -3.46
N TYR A 55 7.64 3.41 -3.02
CA TYR A 55 8.58 4.25 -3.80
C TYR A 55 9.91 3.57 -4.22
N GLY A 56 10.32 2.46 -3.60
CA GLY A 56 11.71 1.99 -3.68
C GLY A 56 11.93 0.74 -4.52
N GLU A 57 11.08 -0.27 -4.31
CA GLU A 57 11.20 -1.65 -4.77
C GLU A 57 9.79 -2.12 -5.20
N ASP A 58 9.72 -3.01 -6.19
CA ASP A 58 8.46 -3.63 -6.64
C ASP A 58 8.71 -5.13 -6.74
N ASP A 59 7.71 -5.95 -6.43
CA ASP A 59 7.82 -7.42 -6.50
C ASP A 59 8.18 -7.89 -7.91
N ILE A 60 7.64 -7.23 -8.93
CA ILE A 60 7.97 -7.49 -10.33
C ILE A 60 9.39 -7.04 -10.69
N GLN A 61 9.91 -5.97 -10.06
CA GLN A 61 11.31 -5.57 -10.24
C GLN A 61 12.26 -6.57 -9.59
N ALA A 62 11.91 -7.08 -8.40
CA ALA A 62 12.64 -8.16 -7.73
C ALA A 62 12.63 -9.46 -8.55
N ALA A 63 11.48 -9.78 -9.16
CA ALA A 63 11.34 -10.94 -10.05
C ALA A 63 12.24 -10.81 -11.28
N ALA A 64 12.27 -9.63 -11.92
CA ALA A 64 13.18 -9.37 -13.03
C ALA A 64 14.66 -9.45 -12.61
N ALA A 65 15.01 -8.94 -11.43
CA ALA A 65 16.37 -9.05 -10.92
C ALA A 65 16.78 -10.52 -10.72
N ARG A 66 15.86 -11.37 -10.25
CA ARG A 66 16.11 -12.81 -10.15
C ARG A 66 16.34 -13.44 -11.52
N LEU A 67 15.51 -13.13 -12.52
CA LEU A 67 15.68 -13.64 -13.89
C LEU A 67 17.01 -13.18 -14.54
N VAL A 68 17.48 -11.98 -14.21
CA VAL A 68 18.78 -11.47 -14.68
C VAL A 68 19.94 -12.22 -14.00
N LEU A 69 19.86 -12.44 -12.68
CA LEU A 69 20.86 -13.21 -11.94
C LEU A 69 20.94 -14.67 -12.39
N ASP A 70 19.80 -15.27 -12.74
CA ASP A 70 19.72 -16.64 -13.25
C ASP A 70 20.11 -16.75 -14.74
N GLY A 71 20.46 -15.63 -15.39
CA GLY A 71 20.88 -15.61 -16.79
C GLY A 71 19.75 -15.92 -17.80
N LEU A 72 18.49 -15.89 -17.36
CA LEU A 72 17.32 -16.16 -18.19
C LEU A 72 16.90 -14.93 -19.00
N VAL A 73 17.20 -13.74 -18.49
CA VAL A 73 16.84 -12.46 -19.11
C VAL A 73 18.03 -11.51 -19.03
N THR A 74 18.20 -10.67 -20.05
CA THR A 74 19.13 -9.55 -20.03
C THR A 74 18.38 -8.22 -20.04
N VAL A 75 18.98 -7.20 -19.43
CA VAL A 75 18.45 -5.83 -19.43
C VAL A 75 19.44 -4.90 -20.13
N ASN A 76 19.02 -4.29 -21.24
CA ASN A 76 19.89 -3.36 -21.97
C ASN A 76 19.94 -1.96 -21.34
N HIS A 77 20.78 -1.09 -21.91
CA HIS A 77 20.94 0.32 -21.50
C HIS A 77 19.64 1.14 -21.48
N ARG A 78 18.61 0.72 -22.23
CA ARG A 78 17.28 1.38 -22.28
C ARG A 78 16.30 0.85 -21.24
N GLY A 79 16.70 -0.17 -20.47
CA GLY A 79 15.82 -0.90 -19.57
C GLY A 79 14.83 -1.79 -20.33
N THR A 80 15.10 -2.25 -21.54
CA THR A 80 14.24 -3.30 -22.15
C THR A 80 14.79 -4.67 -21.77
N LEU A 81 13.88 -5.56 -21.41
CA LEU A 81 14.14 -6.96 -21.11
C LEU A 81 14.11 -7.79 -22.39
N THR A 82 15.09 -8.67 -22.50
CA THR A 82 15.27 -9.62 -23.60
C THR A 82 15.51 -11.01 -23.06
N LEU A 83 14.82 -12.01 -23.59
CA LEU A 83 15.10 -13.41 -23.26
C LEU A 83 16.49 -13.79 -23.77
N THR A 84 17.24 -14.53 -22.96
CA THR A 84 18.42 -15.25 -23.42
C THR A 84 17.99 -16.57 -24.09
N PRO A 85 18.89 -17.26 -24.81
CA PRO A 85 18.59 -18.61 -25.33
C PRO A 85 18.13 -19.57 -24.22
N VAL A 86 18.73 -19.47 -23.03
CA VAL A 86 18.37 -20.28 -21.86
C VAL A 86 16.98 -19.89 -21.32
N GLY A 87 16.66 -18.59 -21.28
CA GLY A 87 15.33 -18.12 -20.88
C GLY A 87 14.21 -18.48 -21.86
N ALA A 88 14.54 -18.66 -23.15
CA ALA A 88 13.58 -19.06 -24.17
C ALA A 88 13.16 -20.54 -24.05
N ASP A 89 13.97 -21.40 -23.43
CA ASP A 89 13.68 -22.81 -23.23
C ASP A 89 12.46 -23.01 -22.29
N PRO A 90 11.33 -23.59 -22.77
CA PRO A 90 10.13 -23.76 -21.97
C PRO A 90 10.32 -24.67 -20.75
N ALA A 91 11.32 -25.56 -20.76
CA ALA A 91 11.63 -26.44 -19.62
C ALA A 91 12.28 -25.68 -18.45
N ARG A 92 12.76 -24.45 -18.66
CA ARG A 92 13.39 -23.64 -17.62
C ARG A 92 12.36 -22.84 -16.83
N SER A 93 12.49 -22.89 -15.51
CA SER A 93 11.76 -22.08 -14.54
C SER A 93 12.74 -21.41 -13.57
N ALA A 94 12.30 -20.31 -12.98
CA ALA A 94 12.97 -19.58 -11.90
C ALA A 94 12.55 -20.09 -10.51
N GLY A 95 11.57 -21.00 -10.42
CA GLY A 95 11.21 -21.72 -9.20
C GLY A 95 10.36 -20.90 -8.21
N HIS A 96 9.70 -19.84 -8.67
CA HIS A 96 8.82 -19.01 -7.87
C HIS A 96 7.72 -18.40 -8.76
N PRO A 97 6.45 -18.37 -8.31
CA PRO A 97 5.30 -17.99 -9.14
C PRO A 97 5.45 -16.63 -9.83
N LEU A 98 6.01 -15.63 -9.15
CA LEU A 98 6.19 -14.29 -9.73
C LEU A 98 7.28 -14.23 -10.84
N PRO A 99 8.56 -14.63 -10.61
CA PRO A 99 9.54 -14.80 -11.68
C PRO A 99 9.07 -15.70 -12.81
N ASP A 100 8.40 -16.82 -12.52
CA ASP A 100 7.91 -17.75 -13.53
C ASP A 100 6.83 -17.12 -14.40
N ALA A 101 5.87 -16.39 -13.80
CA ALA A 101 4.87 -15.66 -14.55
C ALA A 101 5.47 -14.55 -15.41
N LEU A 102 6.50 -13.85 -14.91
CA LEU A 102 7.20 -12.82 -15.68
C LEU A 102 7.98 -13.43 -16.85
N LEU A 103 8.62 -14.59 -16.64
CA LEU A 103 9.31 -15.33 -17.69
C LEU A 103 8.34 -15.83 -18.76
N ALA A 104 7.19 -16.37 -18.35
CA ALA A 104 6.12 -16.76 -19.27
C ALA A 104 5.57 -15.57 -20.07
N ALA A 105 5.38 -14.41 -19.42
CA ALA A 105 4.97 -13.17 -20.08
C ALA A 105 5.98 -12.69 -21.12
N LEU A 106 7.28 -12.86 -20.85
CA LEU A 106 8.34 -12.58 -21.82
C LEU A 106 8.33 -13.57 -22.99
N ARG A 107 8.09 -14.87 -22.74
CA ARG A 107 8.02 -15.91 -23.80
C ARG A 107 6.84 -15.73 -24.74
N ARG A 108 5.69 -15.25 -24.23
CA ARG A 108 4.53 -14.89 -25.06
C ARG A 108 4.80 -13.73 -26.02
N ARG A 109 5.87 -12.97 -25.80
CA ARG A 109 6.19 -11.79 -26.61
C ARG A 109 7.21 -12.10 -27.68
N THR A 110 6.91 -11.60 -28.88
CA THR A 110 7.83 -11.64 -30.03
C THR A 110 8.88 -10.53 -30.01
N ALA A 111 8.73 -9.53 -29.14
CA ALA A 111 9.62 -8.36 -29.09
C ALA A 111 10.06 -8.01 -27.67
N PRO A 112 11.29 -7.46 -27.51
CA PRO A 112 11.80 -6.95 -26.25
C PRO A 112 10.86 -5.92 -25.62
N ALA A 113 10.77 -5.94 -24.29
CA ALA A 113 9.75 -5.19 -23.58
C ALA A 113 10.29 -4.56 -22.30
N THR A 114 9.78 -3.39 -21.93
CA THR A 114 10.04 -2.82 -20.61
C THR A 114 9.13 -3.47 -19.57
N LEU A 115 9.64 -3.61 -18.34
CA LEU A 115 8.93 -4.17 -17.20
C LEU A 115 7.56 -3.50 -17.03
N GLY A 116 7.52 -2.15 -17.04
CA GLY A 116 6.27 -1.41 -16.91
C GLY A 116 5.26 -1.68 -18.02
N ASN A 117 5.73 -1.99 -19.24
CA ASN A 117 4.84 -2.34 -20.34
C ASN A 117 4.29 -3.77 -20.21
N ILE A 118 5.11 -4.71 -19.72
CA ILE A 118 4.66 -6.09 -19.45
C ILE A 118 3.62 -6.07 -18.34
N THR A 119 3.93 -5.45 -17.20
CA THR A 119 3.03 -5.36 -16.03
C THR A 119 1.68 -4.72 -16.38
N LEU A 120 1.66 -3.76 -17.31
CA LEU A 120 0.43 -3.08 -17.73
C LEU A 120 -0.41 -3.89 -18.74
N ARG A 121 0.21 -4.75 -19.55
CA ARG A 121 -0.42 -5.35 -20.73
C ARG A 121 -0.64 -6.86 -20.63
N ASP A 122 0.15 -7.56 -19.81
CA ASP A 122 0.06 -9.00 -19.67
C ASP A 122 -0.93 -9.34 -18.54
N THR A 123 -2.13 -9.79 -18.94
CA THR A 123 -3.24 -10.08 -18.02
C THR A 123 -2.99 -11.33 -17.20
N GLU A 124 -2.30 -12.33 -17.75
CA GLU A 124 -1.94 -13.57 -17.04
C GLU A 124 -0.94 -13.30 -15.92
N LEU A 125 0.10 -12.49 -16.18
CA LEU A 125 1.01 -12.01 -15.15
C LEU A 125 0.24 -11.25 -14.05
N GLY A 126 -0.69 -10.39 -14.46
CA GLY A 126 -1.57 -9.67 -13.55
C GLY A 126 -2.40 -10.61 -12.66
N ALA A 127 -2.96 -11.68 -13.23
CA ALA A 127 -3.76 -12.67 -12.52
C ALA A 127 -2.91 -13.47 -11.52
N VAL A 128 -1.74 -13.98 -11.94
CA VAL A 128 -0.83 -14.72 -11.04
C VAL A 128 -0.36 -13.83 -9.89
N ARG A 129 0.01 -12.58 -10.20
CA ARG A 129 0.39 -11.60 -9.17
C ARG A 129 -0.76 -11.32 -8.20
N ALA A 130 -1.97 -11.14 -8.71
CA ALA A 130 -3.14 -10.91 -7.87
C ALA A 130 -3.44 -12.12 -6.98
N GLN A 131 -3.34 -13.34 -7.51
CA GLN A 131 -3.54 -14.58 -6.76
C GLN A 131 -2.48 -14.75 -5.67
N PHE A 132 -1.21 -14.57 -6.00
CA PHE A 132 -0.09 -14.62 -5.06
C PHE A 132 -0.33 -13.70 -3.86
N HIS A 133 -0.77 -12.46 -4.10
CA HIS A 133 -1.10 -11.52 -3.00
C HIS A 133 -2.45 -11.78 -2.35
N ALA A 134 -3.41 -12.40 -3.04
CA ALA A 134 -4.70 -12.76 -2.47
C ALA A 134 -4.55 -13.82 -1.38
N ASP A 135 -3.63 -14.78 -1.54
CA ASP A 135 -3.39 -15.84 -0.56
C ASP A 135 -2.87 -15.29 0.76
N VAL A 136 -2.09 -14.21 0.73
CA VAL A 136 -1.68 -13.47 1.93
C VAL A 136 -2.82 -12.63 2.53
N ARG A 137 -3.65 -12.00 1.70
CA ARG A 137 -4.80 -11.19 2.18
C ARG A 137 -5.92 -12.05 2.77
N ARG A 138 -6.09 -13.28 2.30
CA ARG A 138 -7.03 -14.27 2.86
C ARG A 138 -6.58 -14.79 4.23
N SER A 139 -5.32 -14.56 4.60
CA SER A 139 -4.87 -14.86 5.96
C SER A 139 -5.56 -13.91 6.94
N PRO A 140 -6.24 -14.42 8.00
CA PRO A 140 -7.03 -13.60 8.92
C PRO A 140 -6.22 -12.57 9.72
N ALA A 141 -4.89 -12.58 9.55
CA ALA A 141 -3.96 -11.57 10.05
C ALA A 141 -3.93 -10.28 9.21
N VAL A 142 -4.52 -10.23 8.02
CA VAL A 142 -4.65 -9.03 7.18
C VAL A 142 -6.12 -8.75 6.97
N VAL A 143 -6.83 -8.34 8.03
CA VAL A 143 -8.15 -7.74 7.85
C VAL A 143 -7.92 -6.42 7.12
N ALA A 144 -8.15 -6.40 5.81
CA ALA A 144 -8.31 -5.18 5.04
C ALA A 144 -9.42 -4.39 5.71
N ARG A 145 -9.02 -3.38 6.48
CA ARG A 145 -9.99 -2.42 7.00
C ARG A 145 -10.32 -1.49 5.84
N PRO A 146 -11.59 -1.13 5.63
CA PRO A 146 -11.91 -0.03 4.73
C PRO A 146 -11.33 1.24 5.36
N GLU A 147 -10.09 1.56 5.02
CA GLU A 147 -9.36 2.73 5.53
C GLU A 147 -10.16 4.01 5.29
N VAL A 148 -10.92 4.04 4.20
CA VAL A 148 -11.86 5.10 3.84
C VAL A 148 -12.96 5.28 4.89
N LEU A 149 -13.61 4.21 5.39
CA LEU A 149 -14.67 4.35 6.40
C LEU A 149 -14.10 4.81 7.74
N ILE A 150 -12.88 4.39 8.08
CA ILE A 150 -12.20 4.86 9.30
C ILE A 150 -11.81 6.33 9.16
N ALA A 151 -11.29 6.74 8.00
CA ALA A 151 -10.94 8.12 7.72
C ALA A 151 -12.19 9.02 7.74
N VAL A 152 -13.28 8.60 7.09
CA VAL A 152 -14.56 9.31 7.09
C VAL A 152 -15.11 9.44 8.52
N ALA A 153 -15.13 8.35 9.30
CA ALA A 153 -15.56 8.40 10.69
C ALA A 153 -14.68 9.34 11.55
N MET A 154 -13.37 9.39 11.29
CA MET A 154 -12.45 10.29 11.97
C MET A 154 -12.72 11.76 11.60
N TRP A 155 -12.99 12.05 10.33
CA TRP A 155 -13.36 13.39 9.87
C TRP A 155 -14.69 13.86 10.45
N LEU A 156 -15.70 12.98 10.50
CA LEU A 156 -17.00 13.29 11.10
C LEU A 156 -16.87 13.61 12.60
N LEU A 157 -16.06 12.83 13.33
CA LEU A 157 -15.78 13.10 14.73
C LEU A 157 -15.02 14.41 14.95
N LEU A 158 -14.05 14.73 14.08
CA LEU A 158 -13.35 16.00 14.14
C LEU A 158 -14.30 17.18 13.90
N ALA A 159 -15.21 17.04 12.93
CA ALA A 159 -16.23 18.04 12.64
C ALA A 159 -17.17 18.25 13.83
N GLU A 160 -17.63 17.17 14.48
CA GLU A 160 -18.43 17.23 15.72
C GLU A 160 -17.68 17.96 16.84
N PHE A 161 -16.40 17.64 17.05
CA PHE A 161 -15.57 18.26 18.08
C PHE A 161 -15.43 19.77 17.87
N VAL A 162 -15.15 20.19 16.63
CA VAL A 162 -15.01 21.61 16.27
C VAL A 162 -16.35 22.33 16.41
N ALA A 163 -17.44 21.77 15.89
CA ALA A 163 -18.77 22.36 16.01
C ALA A 163 -19.20 22.52 17.48
N SER A 164 -19.00 21.48 18.30
CA SER A 164 -19.34 21.51 19.72
C SER A 164 -18.49 22.55 20.48
N SER A 165 -17.20 22.66 20.16
CA SER A 165 -16.30 23.64 20.78
C SER A 165 -16.69 25.07 20.40
N LEU A 166 -17.04 25.32 19.13
CA LEU A 166 -17.47 26.65 18.67
C LEU A 166 -18.79 27.07 19.33
N VAL A 167 -19.75 26.15 19.49
CA VAL A 167 -20.99 26.41 20.22
C VAL A 167 -20.70 26.75 21.69
N LEU A 168 -19.88 25.94 22.37
CA LEU A 168 -19.52 26.17 23.77
C LEU A 168 -18.78 27.51 24.00
N ILE A 169 -17.94 27.95 23.07
CA ILE A 169 -17.24 29.25 23.15
C ILE A 169 -18.18 30.41 22.86
N GLY A 170 -19.14 30.22 21.94
CA GLY A 170 -20.06 31.26 21.49
C GLY A 170 -21.26 31.51 22.41
N THR A 171 -21.57 30.60 23.34
CA THR A 171 -22.72 30.70 24.24
C THR A 171 -22.29 30.95 25.68
N ALA A 172 -22.71 32.08 26.27
CA ALA A 172 -22.63 32.29 27.71
C ALA A 172 -23.86 31.62 28.37
N PRO A 173 -23.70 30.58 29.21
CA PRO A 173 -24.83 29.91 29.84
C PRO A 173 -25.56 30.88 30.77
N GLN A 174 -26.87 31.02 30.59
CA GLN A 174 -27.71 32.00 31.30
C GLN A 174 -28.43 31.41 32.52
N GLY A 175 -28.40 30.08 32.68
CA GLY A 175 -29.04 29.37 33.79
C GLY A 175 -28.32 28.09 34.24
N ALA A 176 -28.71 27.58 35.41
CA ALA A 176 -28.10 26.39 36.01
C ALA A 176 -28.25 25.13 35.12
N GLY A 177 -29.37 24.99 34.40
CA GLY A 177 -29.59 23.88 33.45
C GLY A 177 -28.65 23.93 32.24
N GLU A 178 -28.47 25.11 31.66
CA GLU A 178 -27.54 25.34 30.54
C GLU A 178 -26.09 25.14 30.96
N GLY A 179 -25.72 25.59 32.16
CA GLY A 179 -24.39 25.34 32.74
C GLY A 179 -24.10 23.86 32.97
N ALA A 180 -25.09 23.09 33.45
CA ALA A 180 -24.96 21.64 33.59
C ALA A 180 -24.81 20.94 32.24
N ALA A 181 -25.58 21.36 31.22
CA ALA A 181 -25.52 20.81 29.86
C ALA A 181 -24.17 21.11 29.17
N ALA A 182 -23.66 22.34 29.32
CA ALA A 182 -22.33 22.72 28.82
C ALA A 182 -21.22 21.90 29.49
N THR A 183 -21.29 21.72 30.81
CA THR A 183 -20.34 20.91 31.57
C THR A 183 -20.37 19.44 31.15
N ALA A 184 -21.57 18.86 31.00
CA ALA A 184 -21.74 17.48 30.54
C ALA A 184 -21.16 17.26 29.14
N THR A 185 -21.39 18.21 28.23
CA THR A 185 -20.84 18.19 26.87
C THR A 185 -19.31 18.25 26.91
N TRP A 186 -18.73 19.16 27.70
CA TRP A 186 -17.28 19.26 27.87
C TRP A 186 -16.68 17.96 28.41
N CYS A 187 -17.27 17.37 29.45
CA CYS A 187 -16.83 16.09 30.01
C CYS A 187 -16.92 14.95 28.97
N ALA A 188 -17.96 14.92 28.15
CA ALA A 188 -18.12 13.94 27.08
C ALA A 188 -17.02 14.07 26.02
N LEU A 189 -16.70 15.29 25.59
CA LEU A 189 -15.60 15.56 24.64
C LEU A 189 -14.24 15.13 25.22
N VAL A 190 -13.95 15.46 26.49
CA VAL A 190 -12.73 15.01 27.18
C VAL A 190 -12.68 13.47 27.26
N ALA A 191 -13.79 12.83 27.58
CA ALA A 191 -13.89 11.37 27.62
C ALA A 191 -13.62 10.74 26.25
N GLN A 192 -14.13 11.33 25.16
CA GLN A 192 -13.81 10.91 23.79
C GLN A 192 -12.31 11.01 23.53
N VAL A 193 -11.65 12.14 23.83
CA VAL A 193 -10.20 12.34 23.63
C VAL A 193 -9.38 11.30 24.41
N VAL A 194 -9.69 11.10 25.69
CA VAL A 194 -9.01 10.09 26.53
C VAL A 194 -9.24 8.68 25.99
N TRP A 195 -10.45 8.38 25.51
CA TRP A 195 -10.77 7.10 24.88
C TRP A 195 -10.00 6.89 23.58
N PHE A 196 -9.88 7.90 22.71
CA PHE A 196 -9.07 7.79 21.50
C PHE A 196 -7.59 7.54 21.81
N GLY A 197 -7.03 8.24 22.80
CA GLY A 197 -5.67 7.99 23.27
C GLY A 197 -5.49 6.58 23.85
N ARG A 198 -6.49 6.04 24.56
CA ARG A 198 -6.49 4.65 25.05
C ARG A 198 -6.72 3.63 23.93
N TYR A 199 -7.60 3.92 22.98
CA TYR A 199 -7.91 3.07 21.84
C TYR A 199 -6.70 2.97 20.92
N GLY A 200 -6.00 4.07 20.65
CA GLY A 200 -4.72 4.09 19.92
C GLY A 200 -3.66 3.24 20.63
N ARG A 201 -3.45 3.43 21.94
CA ARG A 201 -2.52 2.62 22.74
C ARG A 201 -2.89 1.13 22.79
N ARG A 202 -4.17 0.82 22.98
CA ARG A 202 -4.68 -0.57 22.97
C ARG A 202 -4.64 -1.19 21.58
N ARG A 203 -4.79 -0.41 20.51
CA ARG A 203 -4.61 -0.88 19.12
C ARG A 203 -3.14 -1.11 18.80
N GLY A 204 -2.23 -0.32 19.38
CA GLY A 204 -0.79 -0.59 19.36
C GLY A 204 -0.41 -1.85 20.15
N ALA A 205 -0.94 -2.03 21.36
CA ALA A 205 -0.67 -3.18 22.22
C ALA A 205 -1.39 -4.48 21.79
N ALA A 206 -2.62 -4.38 21.26
CA ALA A 206 -3.35 -5.46 20.60
C ALA A 206 -2.98 -5.60 19.11
N GLY A 207 -1.95 -4.88 18.67
CA GLY A 207 -1.39 -4.81 17.32
C GLY A 207 -0.72 -6.11 16.88
N ARG A 208 -1.31 -7.27 17.16
CA ARG A 208 -0.94 -8.58 16.60
C ARG A 208 -1.41 -8.78 15.15
N ILE A 209 -2.07 -7.80 14.53
CA ILE A 209 -2.24 -7.69 13.06
C ILE A 209 -1.23 -6.74 12.41
N ALA A 210 -0.57 -5.88 13.19
CA ALA A 210 0.54 -5.09 12.71
C ALA A 210 1.89 -5.84 12.57
N PRO A 211 2.14 -7.06 13.11
CA PRO A 211 3.47 -7.61 13.05
C PRO A 211 3.80 -8.08 11.65
N TYR A 212 2.84 -8.45 10.80
CA TYR A 212 3.14 -8.87 9.43
C TYR A 212 3.40 -7.65 8.52
N THR A 213 2.51 -6.66 8.47
CA THR A 213 2.76 -5.44 7.68
C THR A 213 3.96 -4.65 8.20
N ALA A 214 4.13 -4.50 9.53
CA ALA A 214 5.33 -3.87 10.09
C ALA A 214 6.59 -4.72 9.91
N ARG A 215 6.50 -6.06 9.87
CA ARG A 215 7.64 -6.93 9.50
C ARG A 215 7.95 -6.85 8.02
N LEU A 216 6.96 -6.67 7.13
CA LEU A 216 7.16 -6.40 5.71
C LEU A 216 7.83 -5.03 5.49
N GLU A 217 7.41 -4.00 6.24
CA GLU A 217 8.03 -2.67 6.21
C GLU A 217 9.47 -2.69 6.73
N ARG A 218 9.74 -3.45 7.80
CA ARG A 218 11.09 -3.62 8.38
C ARG A 218 11.93 -4.69 7.68
N ALA A 219 11.35 -5.47 6.78
CA ALA A 219 12.08 -6.53 6.09
C ALA A 219 13.24 -5.92 5.30
N PRO A 220 14.40 -6.59 5.23
CA PRO A 220 15.51 -6.15 4.41
C PRO A 220 15.08 -6.06 2.93
N ARG A 221 15.86 -5.32 2.12
CA ARG A 221 15.64 -5.25 0.67
C ARG A 221 15.60 -6.66 0.08
N HIS A 222 14.86 -6.82 -1.01
CA HIS A 222 14.75 -8.14 -1.66
C HIS A 222 16.14 -8.71 -1.99
N PRO A 223 16.48 -9.96 -1.61
CA PRO A 223 17.82 -10.51 -1.75
C PRO A 223 18.33 -10.51 -3.21
N ALA A 224 17.45 -10.80 -4.18
CA ALA A 224 17.82 -10.71 -5.60
C ALA A 224 18.21 -9.28 -6.05
N LEU A 225 17.59 -8.23 -5.50
CA LEU A 225 17.97 -6.85 -5.82
C LEU A 225 19.29 -6.48 -5.15
N VAL A 226 19.53 -6.97 -3.93
CA VAL A 226 20.80 -6.77 -3.21
C VAL A 226 21.94 -7.45 -3.96
N GLU A 227 21.76 -8.72 -4.34
CA GLU A 227 22.80 -9.47 -5.06
C GLU A 227 23.03 -8.91 -6.46
N LEU A 228 21.97 -8.48 -7.17
CA LEU A 228 22.14 -7.82 -8.46
C LEU A 228 22.88 -6.48 -8.30
N ALA A 229 22.58 -5.69 -7.28
CA ALA A 229 23.31 -4.44 -7.02
C ALA A 229 24.79 -4.68 -6.75
N ARG A 230 25.13 -5.78 -6.08
CA ARG A 230 26.52 -6.19 -5.80
C ARG A 230 27.27 -6.60 -7.07
N ARG A 231 26.61 -7.27 -8.02
CA ARG A 231 27.23 -7.74 -9.27
C ARG A 231 27.23 -6.70 -10.38
N ASP A 232 26.12 -5.99 -10.56
CA ASP A 232 25.89 -4.97 -11.59
C ASP A 232 24.88 -3.94 -11.07
N GLY A 233 25.38 -2.89 -10.41
CA GLY A 233 24.56 -1.79 -9.90
C GLY A 233 23.83 -1.01 -11.01
N GLU A 234 24.39 -0.99 -12.23
CA GLU A 234 23.73 -0.35 -13.37
C GLU A 234 22.51 -1.15 -13.82
N ALA A 235 22.55 -2.48 -13.80
CA ALA A 235 21.40 -3.32 -14.13
C ALA A 235 20.20 -3.02 -13.22
N VAL A 236 20.43 -2.78 -11.93
CA VAL A 236 19.36 -2.37 -10.99
C VAL A 236 18.74 -1.02 -11.42
N THR A 237 19.58 -0.07 -11.82
CA THR A 237 19.13 1.24 -12.31
C THR A 237 18.34 1.10 -13.62
N ARG A 238 18.82 0.28 -14.55
CA ARG A 238 18.13 -0.05 -15.81
C ARG A 238 16.77 -0.72 -15.56
N LEU A 239 16.67 -1.63 -14.58
CA LEU A 239 15.40 -2.24 -14.18
C LEU A 239 14.43 -1.21 -13.57
N ARG A 240 14.93 -0.27 -12.77
CA ARG A 240 14.11 0.83 -12.24
C ARG A 240 13.57 1.71 -13.38
N VAL A 241 14.40 2.04 -14.38
CA VAL A 241 13.96 2.77 -15.59
C VAL A 241 12.94 1.96 -16.39
N SER A 242 13.18 0.65 -16.53
CA SER A 242 12.28 -0.31 -17.19
C SER A 242 10.87 -0.29 -16.59
N ARG A 243 10.78 -0.23 -15.25
CA ARG A 243 9.53 -0.19 -14.50
C ARG A 243 8.69 1.04 -14.82
N VAL A 244 9.31 2.22 -14.89
CA VAL A 244 8.60 3.50 -15.09
C VAL A 244 8.13 3.64 -16.55
N ARG A 245 8.79 2.97 -17.50
CA ARG A 245 8.43 3.03 -18.92
C ARG A 245 7.27 2.09 -19.24
N THR A 246 6.06 2.65 -19.30
CA THR A 246 4.84 1.92 -19.67
C THR A 246 4.48 2.05 -21.16
N ARG A 247 4.92 3.12 -21.82
CA ARG A 247 4.70 3.35 -23.26
C ARG A 247 6.00 3.22 -24.06
N ARG A 248 5.92 2.48 -25.17
CA ARG A 248 6.84 2.67 -26.30
C ARG A 248 6.52 4.05 -26.85
N THR A 249 7.29 5.07 -26.47
CA THR A 249 7.22 6.36 -27.15
C THR A 249 7.53 6.08 -28.62
N ARG A 250 6.49 6.00 -29.46
CA ARG A 250 6.66 6.16 -30.90
C ARG A 250 7.34 7.51 -31.02
N ASN A 251 8.56 7.48 -31.56
CA ASN A 251 9.29 8.66 -31.92
C ASN A 251 8.38 9.43 -32.89
N ARG A 252 7.54 10.34 -32.38
CA ARG A 252 6.69 11.19 -33.21
C ARG A 252 7.70 12.00 -34.00
N GLY A 253 7.83 11.65 -35.27
CA GLY A 253 8.87 12.15 -36.16
C GLY A 253 9.13 13.60 -35.85
N ARG A 254 10.38 13.89 -35.49
CA ARG A 254 10.92 15.24 -35.35
C ARG A 254 10.34 16.06 -36.51
N ARG A 255 9.49 17.05 -36.22
CA ARG A 255 8.87 17.92 -37.23
C ARG A 255 10.03 18.41 -38.10
N ARG A 256 10.11 17.92 -39.32
CA ARG A 256 11.16 18.29 -40.27
C ARG A 256 10.93 19.77 -40.55
N ASN A 257 11.74 20.62 -39.93
CA ASN A 257 11.61 22.06 -39.99
C ASN A 257 11.79 22.48 -41.46
N ARG A 258 10.67 22.74 -42.15
CA ARG A 258 10.62 23.01 -43.59
C ARG A 258 10.80 24.50 -43.91
N ASN A 259 11.46 25.24 -43.01
CA ASN A 259 11.64 26.69 -43.09
C ASN A 259 13.10 27.10 -43.27
N ASN A 260 13.86 26.39 -44.11
CA ASN A 260 15.07 26.97 -44.68
C ASN A 260 14.77 27.41 -46.11
N PRO A 261 14.63 28.71 -46.40
CA PRO A 261 14.66 29.19 -47.77
C PRO A 261 16.04 28.93 -48.38
N PRO A 262 16.13 28.69 -49.70
CA PRO A 262 17.41 28.47 -50.36
C PRO A 262 18.29 29.71 -50.20
N ARG A 263 19.50 29.51 -49.66
CA ARG A 263 20.55 30.53 -49.72
C ARG A 263 20.91 30.74 -51.19
N VAL A 264 20.47 31.86 -51.74
CA VAL A 264 21.00 32.41 -52.98
C VAL A 264 22.47 32.73 -52.71
N ARG A 265 23.37 31.97 -53.32
CA ARG A 265 24.78 32.37 -53.44
C ARG A 265 24.84 33.50 -54.48
N ARG A 266 25.33 34.65 -54.06
CA ARG A 266 26.01 35.60 -54.95
C ARG A 266 27.49 35.26 -54.94
#